data_AF-C8VWQ6-F1
#
_entry.id   AF-C8VWQ6-F1
#
_cell.length_a   1.000
_cell.length_b   1.000
_cell.length_c   1.000
_cell.angle_alpha   90.00
_cell.angle_beta   90.00
_cell.angle_gamma   90.00
#
_symmetry.space_group_name_H-M   'P 1'
#
loop_
_entity.id
_entity.type
_entity.pdbx_description
1 polymer ?
#
loop_
_entity_poly.entity_id
_entity_poly.type
_entity_poly.pdbx_seq_one_letter_code
_entity_poly.pdbx_strand_id
1 'polypeptide(L)'
;MTLKEYEEDLASVQNEITGEKMLTEIICIDLHCWRYIIKDLDGFDGICISDEKLIEMDTKKKDDDITLLHEMTHAYEGMMPETYRQYVAVRLFQKLQHKIPNLISLISADLHTVSHVAFHSPLFTLKALDLDIGLGLPLGTVYSYEKKDFYLNITE
;
A
#
# COMPACT_ATOMS: atom_id res chain seq x y z
N MET A 1 7.06 4.96 6.55
CA MET A 1 7.39 4.17 7.75
C MET A 1 8.34 3.07 7.32
N THR A 2 9.45 2.90 8.02
CA THR A 2 10.53 1.99 7.63
C THR A 2 10.57 0.77 8.55
N LEU A 3 11.20 -0.32 8.10
CA LEU A 3 11.41 -1.52 8.93
C LEU A 3 12.17 -1.17 10.21
N LYS A 4 13.12 -0.24 10.14
CA LYS A 4 13.88 0.24 11.29
C LYS A 4 12.99 0.90 12.35
N GLU A 5 12.01 1.73 11.96
CA GLU A 5 11.06 2.34 12.89
C GLU A 5 10.20 1.28 13.61
N TYR A 6 9.88 0.18 12.92
CA TYR A 6 9.19 -0.95 13.53
C TYR A 6 10.06 -1.72 14.53
N GLU A 7 11.32 -1.96 14.19
CA GLU A 7 12.29 -2.59 15.09
C GLU A 7 12.49 -1.77 16.37
N GLU A 8 12.60 -0.44 16.24
CA GLU A 8 12.75 0.49 17.37
C GLU A 8 11.51 0.47 18.28
N ASP A 9 10.30 0.52 17.70
CA ASP A 9 9.06 0.45 18.46
C ASP A 9 8.89 -0.89 19.18
N LEU A 10 9.16 -2.02 18.50
CA LEU A 10 9.11 -3.34 19.12
C LEU A 10 10.09 -3.44 20.30
N ALA A 11 11.32 -2.93 20.14
CA ALA A 11 12.30 -2.91 21.21
C ALA A 11 11.84 -2.07 22.41
N SER A 12 11.14 -0.96 22.18
CA SER A 12 10.56 -0.16 23.28
C SER A 12 9.45 -0.91 24.03
N VAL A 13 8.57 -1.63 23.32
CA VAL A 13 7.46 -2.37 23.92
C VAL A 13 7.95 -3.63 24.65
N GLN A 14 8.99 -4.31 24.13
CA GLN A 14 9.61 -5.48 24.77
C GLN A 14 10.26 -5.14 26.11
N ASN A 15 10.81 -3.93 26.26
CA ASN A 15 11.36 -3.46 27.53
C ASN A 15 10.26 -3.21 28.59
N GLU A 16 9.01 -3.02 28.18
CA GLU A 16 7.89 -2.68 29.07
C GLU A 16 7.08 -3.90 29.52
N ILE A 17 7.01 -4.98 28.74
CA ILE A 17 5.98 -6.02 28.93
C ILE A 17 6.51 -7.33 29.54
N THR A 18 7.62 -7.91 29.07
CA THR A 18 8.20 -9.14 29.65
C THR A 18 9.58 -9.37 29.05
N GLY A 19 10.60 -9.68 29.87
CA GLY A 19 11.99 -9.88 29.45
C GLY A 19 12.28 -11.11 28.56
N GLU A 20 11.31 -11.60 27.78
CA GLU A 20 11.50 -12.64 26.78
C GLU A 20 11.64 -12.04 25.37
N LYS A 21 12.78 -12.30 24.74
CA LYS A 21 13.04 -11.94 23.34
C LYS A 21 12.13 -12.75 22.43
N MET A 22 11.10 -12.11 21.87
CA MET A 22 10.38 -12.66 20.71
C MET A 22 11.38 -12.72 19.54
N LEU A 23 11.67 -13.91 19.03
CA LEU A 23 12.53 -14.10 17.86
C LEU A 23 11.86 -13.41 16.66
N THR A 24 12.37 -12.24 16.28
CA THR A 24 12.04 -11.58 15.03
C THR A 24 12.82 -12.26 13.91
N GLU A 25 12.13 -13.00 13.04
CA GLU A 25 12.69 -13.33 11.73
C GLU A 25 13.02 -12.03 11.01
N ILE A 26 14.25 -11.93 10.51
CA ILE A 26 14.72 -10.76 9.76
C ILE A 26 13.90 -10.68 8.46
N ILE A 27 13.04 -9.67 8.35
CA ILE A 27 12.19 -9.44 7.18
C ILE A 27 13.02 -8.68 6.15
N CYS A 28 13.53 -9.37 5.13
CA CYS A 28 14.15 -8.71 4.00
C CYS A 28 13.08 -8.29 2.99
N ILE A 29 12.72 -7.01 2.98
CA ILE A 29 11.88 -6.42 1.92
C ILE A 29 12.81 -5.97 0.79
N ASP A 30 13.06 -6.84 -0.17
CA ASP A 30 13.93 -6.56 -1.31
C ASP A 30 13.20 -6.58 -2.67
N LEU A 31 12.98 -5.40 -3.25
CA LEU A 31 12.36 -5.27 -4.57
C LEU A 31 13.27 -5.76 -5.71
N HIS A 32 14.58 -5.95 -5.49
CA HIS A 32 15.50 -6.45 -6.53
C HIS A 32 15.18 -7.89 -6.96
N CYS A 33 14.41 -8.64 -6.16
CA CYS A 33 13.93 -9.96 -6.55
C CYS A 33 12.65 -9.94 -7.39
N TRP A 34 12.12 -8.75 -7.72
CA TRP A 34 10.96 -8.58 -8.58
C TRP A 34 11.36 -8.35 -10.03
N ARG A 35 10.57 -8.94 -10.94
CA ARG A 35 10.69 -8.72 -12.37
C ARG A 35 9.73 -7.62 -12.79
N TYR A 36 10.19 -6.79 -13.71
CA TYR A 36 9.39 -5.76 -14.36
C TYR A 36 9.31 -6.05 -15.86
N ILE A 37 8.09 -6.22 -16.37
CA ILE A 37 7.84 -6.55 -17.78
C ILE A 37 6.90 -5.52 -18.38
N ILE A 38 7.23 -5.05 -19.58
CA ILE A 38 6.35 -4.22 -20.39
C ILE A 38 5.80 -5.09 -21.52
N LYS A 39 4.47 -5.23 -21.61
CA LYS A 39 3.79 -6.01 -22.66
C LYS A 39 2.39 -5.45 -22.90
N ASP A 40 1.74 -5.84 -24.00
CA ASP A 40 0.34 -5.46 -24.22
C ASP A 40 -0.56 -6.22 -23.23
N LEU A 41 -1.32 -5.48 -22.43
CA LEU A 41 -2.28 -5.99 -21.46
C LEU A 41 -3.71 -5.77 -21.98
N ASP A 42 -4.58 -6.75 -21.78
CA ASP A 42 -5.99 -6.65 -22.15
C ASP A 42 -6.81 -6.21 -20.93
N GLY A 43 -7.26 -4.97 -20.92
CA GLY A 43 -8.16 -4.42 -19.89
C GLY A 43 -7.51 -3.91 -18.60
N PHE A 44 -6.17 -3.88 -18.53
CA PHE A 44 -5.42 -3.39 -17.36
C PHE A 44 -4.28 -2.46 -17.79
N ASP A 45 -4.05 -1.41 -17.01
CA ASP A 45 -2.90 -0.49 -17.20
C ASP A 45 -1.61 -1.07 -16.59
N GLY A 46 -1.76 -1.87 -15.54
CA GLY A 46 -0.71 -2.60 -14.84
C GLY A 46 -1.29 -3.78 -14.08
N ILE A 47 -0.43 -4.72 -13.69
CA ILE A 47 -0.78 -5.83 -12.82
C ILE A 47 0.41 -6.28 -11.97
N CYS A 48 0.17 -6.43 -10.67
CA CYS A 48 1.09 -7.05 -9.73
C CYS A 48 0.69 -8.49 -9.44
N ILE A 49 1.57 -9.44 -9.74
CA ILE A 49 1.43 -10.86 -9.43
C ILE A 49 2.41 -11.20 -8.31
N SER A 50 1.95 -11.06 -7.06
CA SER A 50 2.81 -11.14 -5.88
C SER A 50 3.51 -12.49 -5.70
N ASP A 51 2.80 -13.58 -5.99
CA ASP A 51 3.35 -14.94 -5.89
C ASP A 51 4.48 -15.19 -6.90
N GLU A 52 4.45 -14.51 -8.05
CA GLU A 52 5.47 -14.61 -9.10
C GLU A 52 6.55 -13.52 -9.02
N LYS A 53 6.43 -12.61 -8.04
CA LYS A 53 7.27 -11.41 -7.89
C LYS A 53 7.38 -10.65 -9.20
N LEU A 54 6.24 -10.37 -9.82
CA LEU A 54 6.17 -9.81 -11.15
C LEU A 54 5.25 -8.58 -11.16
N ILE A 55 5.76 -7.49 -11.71
CA ILE A 55 4.97 -6.32 -12.11
C ILE A 55 4.97 -6.29 -13.63
N GLU A 56 3.79 -6.26 -14.22
CA GLU A 56 3.61 -6.06 -15.65
C GLU A 56 2.93 -4.72 -15.90
N MET A 57 3.39 -3.99 -16.91
CA MET A 57 2.81 -2.71 -17.33
C MET A 57 2.38 -2.79 -18.79
N ASP A 58 1.23 -2.19 -19.09
CA ASP A 58 0.78 -2.05 -20.47
C ASP A 58 1.76 -1.18 -21.26
N THR A 59 2.01 -1.53 -22.53
CA THR A 59 2.92 -0.75 -23.39
C THR A 59 2.50 0.71 -23.52
N LYS A 60 1.21 1.03 -23.42
CA LYS A 60 0.68 2.40 -23.47
C LYS A 60 0.89 3.17 -22.17
N LYS A 61 1.16 2.48 -21.07
CA LYS A 61 1.34 3.03 -19.71
C LYS A 61 2.77 2.86 -19.18
N LYS A 62 3.71 2.43 -20.03
CA LYS A 62 5.12 2.18 -19.68
C LYS A 62 5.86 3.36 -19.04
N ASP A 63 5.42 4.59 -19.34
CA ASP A 63 6.00 5.85 -18.84
C ASP A 63 5.05 6.53 -17.81
N ASP A 64 4.00 5.84 -17.36
CA ASP A 64 3.06 6.33 -16.34
C ASP A 64 3.55 5.93 -14.94
N ASP A 65 4.25 6.85 -14.30
CA ASP A 65 4.78 6.66 -12.94
C ASP A 65 3.68 6.35 -11.91
N ILE A 66 2.44 6.83 -12.11
CA ILE A 66 1.33 6.62 -11.17
C ILE A 66 0.87 5.17 -11.20
N THR A 67 0.69 4.61 -12.40
CA THR A 67 0.37 3.18 -12.55
C THR A 67 1.51 2.32 -11.99
N LEU A 68 2.77 2.68 -12.23
CA LEU A 68 3.90 1.95 -11.65
C LEU A 68 3.89 2.01 -10.11
N LEU A 69 3.67 3.19 -9.52
CA LEU A 69 3.56 3.38 -8.07
C LEU A 69 2.43 2.55 -7.46
N HIS A 70 1.31 2.43 -8.18
CA HIS A 70 0.18 1.58 -7.78
C HIS A 70 0.61 0.11 -7.69
N GLU A 71 1.20 -0.45 -8.75
CA GLU A 71 1.63 -1.85 -8.77
C GLU A 71 2.76 -2.12 -7.78
N MET A 72 3.69 -1.17 -7.60
CA MET A 72 4.72 -1.27 -6.56
C MET A 72 4.14 -1.28 -5.14
N THR A 73 2.98 -0.65 -4.92
CA THR A 73 2.29 -0.67 -3.63
C THR A 73 1.75 -2.07 -3.34
N HIS A 74 1.16 -2.74 -4.34
CA HIS A 74 0.78 -4.15 -4.25
C HIS A 74 1.99 -5.06 -3.98
N ALA A 75 3.08 -4.85 -4.73
CA ALA A 75 4.28 -5.65 -4.58
C ALA A 75 4.85 -5.55 -3.17
N TYR A 76 5.03 -4.32 -2.68
CA TYR A 76 5.52 -4.08 -1.33
C TYR A 76 4.59 -4.68 -0.27
N GLU A 77 3.27 -4.67 -0.47
CA GLU A 77 2.34 -5.37 0.42
C GLU A 77 2.56 -6.88 0.44
N GLY A 78 2.70 -7.51 -0.72
CA GLY A 78 2.95 -8.96 -0.83
C GLY A 78 4.25 -9.42 -0.19
N MET A 79 5.24 -8.51 -0.07
CA MET A 79 6.54 -8.81 0.55
C MET A 79 6.52 -8.79 2.08
N MET A 80 5.50 -8.21 2.69
CA MET A 80 5.46 -8.03 4.13
C MET A 80 4.77 -9.21 4.85
N PRO A 81 5.39 -9.76 5.90
CA PRO A 81 4.71 -10.65 6.83
C PRO A 81 3.44 -10.03 7.39
N GLU A 82 2.45 -10.86 7.67
CA GLU A 82 1.13 -10.41 8.10
C GLU A 82 1.16 -9.53 9.35
N THR A 83 1.97 -9.90 10.35
CA THR A 83 2.13 -9.11 11.58
C THR A 83 2.70 -7.72 11.30
N TYR A 84 3.67 -7.62 10.39
CA TYR A 84 4.24 -6.34 9.97
C TYR A 84 3.23 -5.52 9.17
N ARG A 85 2.43 -6.16 8.30
CA ARG A 85 1.33 -5.48 7.58
C ARG A 85 0.34 -4.81 8.53
N GLN A 86 -0.10 -5.53 9.56
CA GLN A 86 -1.03 -5.01 10.56
C GLN A 86 -0.44 -3.81 11.32
N TYR A 87 0.82 -3.92 11.77
CA TYR A 87 1.52 -2.83 12.43
C TYR A 87 1.62 -1.58 11.54
N VAL A 88 2.06 -1.74 10.29
CA VAL A 88 2.17 -0.62 9.33
C VAL A 88 0.80 0.01 9.08
N ALA A 89 -0.27 -0.80 8.99
CA ALA A 89 -1.62 -0.28 8.81
C ALA A 89 -2.06 0.62 9.98
N VAL A 90 -1.87 0.16 11.22
CA VAL A 90 -2.22 0.95 12.43
C VAL A 90 -1.45 2.28 12.46
N ARG A 91 -0.16 2.22 12.18
CA ARG A 91 0.71 3.40 12.25
C ARG A 91 0.45 4.39 11.11
N LEU A 92 0.14 3.91 9.89
CA LEU A 92 -0.32 4.78 8.81
C LEU A 92 -1.67 5.39 9.12
N PHE A 93 -2.60 4.62 9.67
CA PHE A 93 -3.90 5.14 10.10
C PHE A 93 -3.74 6.27 11.12
N GLN A 94 -2.92 6.07 12.17
CA GLN A 94 -2.63 7.10 13.17
C GLN A 94 -2.00 8.36 12.56
N LYS A 95 -1.12 8.20 11.57
CA LYS A 95 -0.50 9.32 10.84
C LYS A 95 -1.51 10.09 10.00
N LEU A 96 -2.44 9.40 9.35
CA LEU A 96 -3.34 9.95 8.34
C LEU A 96 -4.68 10.45 8.91
N GLN A 97 -5.17 9.88 10.01
CA GLN A 97 -6.46 10.27 10.60
C GLN A 97 -6.54 11.77 10.95
N HIS A 98 -5.40 12.39 11.25
CA HIS A 98 -5.32 13.82 11.57
C HIS A 98 -5.22 14.71 10.33
N LYS A 99 -4.96 14.13 9.16
CA LYS A 99 -4.77 14.84 7.88
C LYS A 99 -5.96 14.68 6.94
N ILE A 100 -6.72 13.59 7.08
CA ILE A 100 -7.83 13.22 6.21
C ILE A 100 -9.09 13.04 7.09
N PRO A 101 -9.97 14.05 7.18
CA PRO A 101 -11.13 14.03 8.09
C PRO A 101 -12.10 12.86 7.90
N ASN A 102 -12.20 12.33 6.68
CA ASN A 102 -13.11 11.25 6.29
C ASN A 102 -12.40 9.90 6.06
N LEU A 103 -11.20 9.71 6.63
CA LEU A 103 -10.36 8.53 6.36
C LEU A 103 -11.07 7.18 6.58
N ILE A 104 -11.84 7.06 7.66
CA ILE A 104 -12.60 5.82 7.94
C ILE A 104 -13.62 5.55 6.83
N SER A 105 -14.35 6.57 6.37
CA SER A 105 -15.32 6.44 5.29
C SER A 105 -14.66 5.98 3.99
N LEU A 106 -13.47 6.48 3.68
CA LEU A 106 -12.69 6.07 2.50
C LEU A 106 -12.30 4.59 2.57
N ILE A 107 -11.76 4.15 3.71
CA ILE A 107 -11.39 2.74 3.93
C ILE A 107 -12.63 1.84 3.87
N SER A 108 -13.74 2.26 4.49
CA SER A 108 -14.98 1.49 4.50
C SER A 108 -15.64 1.39 3.12
N ALA A 109 -15.61 2.46 2.31
CA ALA A 109 -16.18 2.46 0.97
C ALA A 109 -15.52 1.39 0.09
N ASP A 110 -14.20 1.25 0.19
CA ASP A 110 -13.41 0.23 -0.51
C ASP A 110 -13.78 -1.21 -0.07
N LEU A 111 -13.87 -1.44 1.24
CA LEU A 111 -14.28 -2.74 1.80
C LEU A 111 -15.69 -3.19 1.38
N HIS A 112 -16.58 -2.24 1.07
CA HIS A 112 -17.97 -2.50 0.71
C HIS A 112 -18.23 -2.50 -0.80
N THR A 113 -17.27 -2.09 -1.63
CA THR A 113 -17.37 -2.23 -3.10
C THR A 113 -17.01 -3.65 -3.53
N VAL A 114 -18.01 -4.54 -3.50
CA VAL A 114 -17.94 -5.94 -3.93
C VAL A 114 -17.85 -6.07 -5.47
N SER A 115 -16.82 -5.50 -6.09
CA SER A 115 -16.53 -5.74 -7.51
C SER A 115 -15.19 -6.45 -7.66
N HIS A 116 -15.25 -7.66 -8.22
CA HIS A 116 -14.26 -8.73 -8.20
C HIS A 116 -12.93 -8.48 -8.95
N VAL A 117 -12.46 -7.24 -9.11
CA VAL A 117 -11.39 -6.96 -10.09
C VAL A 117 -10.07 -6.49 -9.48
N ALA A 118 -10.03 -5.95 -8.26
CA ALA A 118 -8.78 -5.75 -7.52
C ALA A 118 -9.10 -5.54 -6.03
N PHE A 119 -8.70 -6.48 -5.17
CA PHE A 119 -8.87 -6.35 -3.73
C PHE A 119 -7.77 -5.44 -3.17
N HIS A 120 -8.05 -4.15 -3.03
CA HIS A 120 -7.23 -3.28 -2.19
C HIS A 120 -7.48 -3.62 -0.73
N SER A 121 -6.42 -3.84 0.03
CA SER A 121 -6.53 -3.96 1.48
C SER A 121 -6.65 -2.55 2.11
N PRO A 122 -7.12 -2.43 3.36
CA PRO A 122 -7.01 -1.17 4.10
C PRO A 122 -5.57 -0.61 4.14
N LEU A 123 -4.56 -1.49 4.18
CA LEU A 123 -3.16 -1.10 4.16
C LEU A 123 -2.74 -0.52 2.79
N PHE A 124 -3.22 -1.10 1.69
CA PHE A 124 -3.03 -0.55 0.35
C PHE A 124 -3.58 0.88 0.28
N THR A 125 -4.84 1.07 0.69
CA THR A 125 -5.52 2.37 0.67
C THR A 125 -4.78 3.40 1.51
N LEU A 126 -4.35 3.05 2.72
CA LEU A 126 -3.57 3.92 3.58
C LEU A 126 -2.23 4.33 2.95
N LYS A 127 -1.54 3.42 2.26
CA LYS A 127 -0.27 3.75 1.60
C LYS A 127 -0.45 4.64 0.39
N ALA A 128 -1.43 4.35 -0.45
CA ALA A 128 -1.73 5.17 -1.61
C ALA A 128 -2.02 6.63 -1.17
N LEU A 129 -2.80 6.81 -0.11
CA LEU A 129 -3.08 8.13 0.47
C LEU A 129 -1.82 8.79 1.08
N ASP A 130 -0.96 8.03 1.76
CA ASP A 130 0.30 8.56 2.28
C ASP A 130 1.26 9.00 1.16
N LEU A 131 1.29 8.26 0.04
CA LEU A 131 2.05 8.60 -1.16
C LEU A 131 1.49 9.84 -1.85
N ASP A 132 0.17 9.93 -2.03
CA ASP A 132 -0.47 11.11 -2.61
C ASP A 132 -0.10 12.37 -1.82
N ILE A 133 -0.20 12.34 -0.49
CA ILE A 133 0.21 13.45 0.38
C ILE A 133 1.71 13.74 0.24
N GLY A 134 2.55 12.71 0.26
CA GLY A 134 4.00 12.85 0.19
C GLY A 134 4.49 13.45 -1.13
N LEU A 135 3.78 13.18 -2.23
CA LEU A 135 4.08 13.65 -3.58
C LEU A 135 3.35 14.96 -3.93
N GLY A 136 2.48 15.47 -3.05
CA GLY A 136 1.66 16.65 -3.32
C GLY A 136 0.59 16.41 -4.40
N LEU A 137 0.14 15.16 -4.55
CA LEU A 137 -0.91 14.76 -5.49
C LEU A 137 -2.30 14.90 -4.84
N PRO A 138 -3.37 15.06 -5.64
CA PRO A 138 -4.74 14.89 -5.15
C PRO A 138 -4.95 13.51 -4.52
N LEU A 139 -5.72 13.43 -3.43
CA LEU A 139 -6.02 12.15 -2.78
C LEU A 139 -6.75 11.20 -3.75
N GLY A 140 -6.34 9.94 -3.74
CA GLY A 140 -6.87 8.88 -4.59
C GLY A 140 -6.15 8.72 -5.93
N THR A 141 -5.10 9.50 -6.19
CA THR A 141 -4.36 9.47 -7.46
C THR A 141 -3.63 8.14 -7.62
N VAL A 142 -2.77 7.77 -6.68
CA VAL A 142 -2.09 6.46 -6.70
C VAL A 142 -3.08 5.31 -6.52
N TYR A 143 -4.15 5.51 -5.75
CA TYR A 143 -5.11 4.45 -5.43
C TYR A 143 -5.86 3.90 -6.65
N SER A 144 -6.14 4.73 -7.66
CA SER A 144 -7.01 4.29 -8.77
C SER A 144 -6.56 4.68 -10.15
N TYR A 145 -5.44 5.39 -10.30
CA TYR A 145 -4.86 5.98 -11.52
C TYR A 145 -5.82 6.81 -12.42
N GLU A 146 -7.15 6.67 -12.32
CA GLU A 146 -8.19 7.36 -13.08
C GLU A 146 -9.51 7.60 -12.30
N LYS A 147 -9.73 7.08 -11.08
CA LYS A 147 -10.97 7.35 -10.30
C LYS A 147 -10.80 8.48 -9.26
N LYS A 148 -10.39 9.67 -9.72
CA LYS A 148 -10.44 10.90 -8.90
C LYS A 148 -11.84 11.14 -8.30
N ASP A 149 -12.89 10.78 -9.04
CA ASP A 149 -14.28 10.99 -8.65
C ASP A 149 -14.74 10.13 -7.46
N PHE A 150 -14.05 9.04 -7.13
CA PHE A 150 -14.40 8.24 -5.95
C PHE A 150 -14.07 8.98 -4.65
N TYR A 151 -12.98 9.74 -4.62
CA TYR A 151 -12.55 10.47 -3.42
C TYR A 151 -13.14 11.87 -3.31
N LEU A 152 -13.51 12.50 -4.44
CA LEU A 152 -14.13 13.83 -4.46
C LEU A 152 -15.57 13.83 -3.92
N ASN A 153 -16.30 12.72 -4.03
CA ASN A 153 -17.70 12.60 -3.57
C ASN A 153 -17.86 12.19 -2.10
N ILE A 154 -16.75 11.91 -1.39
CA ILE A 154 -16.77 11.49 0.03
C ILE A 154 -16.30 12.64 0.94
N THR A 155 -15.89 13.78 0.36
CA THR A 155 -15.40 14.97 1.08
C THR A 155 -16.45 16.09 1.23
N GLU A 156 -17.69 15.89 0.79
CA GLU A 156 -18.83 16.80 1.08
C GLU A 156 -19.53 16.45 2.39
#